data_AF-A0A440JZG6-F1
#
_entry.id   AF-A0A440JZG6-F1
#
_cell.length_a   1.000
_cell.length_b   1.000
_cell.length_c   1.000
_cell.angle_alpha   90.00
_cell.angle_beta   90.00
_cell.angle_gamma   90.00
#
_symmetry.space_group_name_H-M   'P 1'
#
loop_
_entity.id
_entity.type
_entity.pdbx_description
1 polymer ?
#
loop_
_entity_poly.entity_id
_entity_poly.type
_entity_poly.pdbx_seq_one_letter_code
_entity_poly.pdbx_strand_id
1 'polypeptide(L)'
;MRTVTQAVNAVTKTMFTAWQCAENFLLLSPPASNQTQRSWSRDLKEIVLMQENILARLRSSQPSLSPALLRISEYVLKDPAKVVNQTITEVADGSGSSEASVLRFCRDIKFSSFQRFKLALGIELSTHQTIRHTSPSGDVIDDTLSTAITALKQTKDLLNQAALELAAKQIIRAKSIDL
;
A
#
# COMPACT_ATOMS: atom_id res chain seq x y z
N MET A 1 38.15 20.22 -32.47
CA MET A 1 37.19 19.10 -32.26
C MET A 1 37.60 18.10 -31.17
N ARG A 2 38.60 18.37 -30.30
CA ARG A 2 39.03 17.41 -29.24
C ARG A 2 38.54 17.76 -27.82
N THR A 3 37.97 18.94 -27.60
CA THR A 3 37.59 19.44 -26.26
C THR A 3 36.19 19.00 -25.80
N VAL A 4 35.23 18.84 -26.70
CA VAL A 4 33.85 18.42 -26.35
C VAL A 4 33.80 16.95 -25.93
N THR A 5 34.57 16.08 -26.59
CA THR A 5 34.64 14.64 -26.25
C THR A 5 35.26 14.40 -24.87
N GLN A 6 36.24 15.22 -24.44
CA GLN A 6 36.82 15.12 -23.10
C GLN A 6 35.85 15.58 -22.01
N ALA A 7 35.02 16.59 -22.27
CA ALA A 7 34.01 17.06 -21.32
C ALA A 7 32.90 16.01 -21.11
N VAL A 8 32.42 15.37 -22.18
CA VAL A 8 31.41 14.30 -22.07
C VAL A 8 31.95 13.08 -21.32
N ASN A 9 33.20 12.68 -21.60
CA ASN A 9 33.83 11.56 -20.88
C ASN A 9 34.11 11.86 -19.40
N ALA A 10 34.37 13.11 -19.04
CA ALA A 10 34.51 13.51 -17.65
C ALA A 10 33.18 13.42 -16.91
N VAL A 11 32.08 13.91 -17.51
CA VAL A 11 30.74 13.87 -16.91
C VAL A 11 30.22 12.43 -16.76
N THR A 12 30.41 11.57 -17.76
CA THR A 12 29.99 10.16 -17.67
C THR A 12 30.79 9.38 -16.63
N LYS A 13 32.09 9.64 -16.50
CA LYS A 13 32.94 9.01 -15.48
C LYS A 13 32.56 9.47 -14.07
N THR A 14 32.19 10.74 -13.92
CA THR A 14 31.75 11.31 -12.62
C THR A 14 30.37 10.79 -12.22
N MET A 15 29.44 10.63 -13.18
CA MET A 15 28.14 9.99 -12.94
C MET A 15 28.26 8.50 -12.61
N PHE A 16 29.19 7.78 -13.25
CA PHE A 16 29.43 6.36 -12.96
C PHE A 16 30.02 6.17 -11.56
N THR A 17 30.98 7.02 -11.13
CA THR A 17 31.49 6.99 -9.76
C THR A 17 30.47 7.46 -8.72
N ALA A 18 29.55 8.37 -9.07
CA ALA A 18 28.47 8.78 -8.19
C ALA A 18 27.41 7.67 -8.02
N TRP A 19 27.09 6.94 -9.09
CA TRP A 19 26.26 5.74 -9.04
C TRP A 19 26.93 4.63 -8.21
N GLN A 20 28.23 4.43 -8.38
CA GLN A 20 28.99 3.43 -7.63
C GLN A 20 29.20 3.81 -6.16
N CYS A 21 29.21 5.10 -5.81
CA CYS A 21 29.17 5.57 -4.42
C CYS A 21 27.78 5.40 -3.77
N ALA A 22 26.68 5.55 -4.53
CA ALA A 22 25.33 5.28 -4.05
C ALA A 22 25.11 3.77 -3.78
N GLU A 23 25.70 2.91 -4.61
CA GLU A 23 25.77 1.46 -4.36
C GLU A 23 26.67 1.12 -3.15
N ASN A 24 27.77 1.84 -2.93
CA ASN A 24 28.63 1.65 -1.76
C ASN A 24 28.07 2.24 -0.45
N PHE A 25 27.19 3.23 -0.52
CA PHE A 25 26.52 3.78 0.66
C PHE A 25 25.45 2.83 1.22
N LEU A 26 24.90 1.95 0.37
CA LEU A 26 24.13 0.78 0.79
C LEU A 26 24.98 -0.31 1.47
N LEU A 27 26.32 -0.22 1.40
CA LEU A 27 27.26 -1.17 2.02
C LEU A 27 27.89 -0.68 3.32
N LEU A 28 27.59 0.55 3.78
CA LEU A 28 28.09 1.09 5.05
C LEU A 28 27.00 1.53 6.03
N SER A 29 25.84 0.90 5.96
CA SER A 29 24.92 0.82 7.10
C SER A 29 25.24 -0.45 7.90
N PRO A 30 25.26 -0.43 9.25
CA PRO A 30 25.47 -1.65 10.03
C PRO A 30 24.41 -2.69 9.63
N PRO A 31 24.76 -3.99 9.52
CA PRO A 31 23.84 -5.01 9.05
C PRO A 31 22.74 -5.24 10.10
N ALA A 32 21.68 -4.45 10.05
CA ALA A 32 20.40 -4.81 10.64
C ALA A 32 19.83 -5.97 9.83
N SER A 33 20.25 -7.19 10.18
CA SER A 33 19.70 -8.49 9.80
C SER A 33 18.99 -8.55 8.44
N ASN A 34 19.65 -9.18 7.45
CA ASN A 34 19.19 -9.62 6.13
C ASN A 34 17.91 -10.52 6.12
N GLN A 35 17.15 -10.55 7.20
CA GLN A 35 15.85 -11.22 7.30
C GLN A 35 14.71 -10.34 6.82
N THR A 36 14.69 -9.04 7.15
CA THR A 36 13.55 -8.15 6.84
C THR A 36 13.45 -7.84 5.34
N GLN A 37 14.55 -7.50 4.66
CA GLN A 37 14.48 -7.12 3.22
C GLN A 37 14.14 -8.29 2.28
N ARG A 38 14.57 -9.52 2.62
CA ARG A 38 14.22 -10.76 1.90
C ARG A 38 12.81 -11.26 2.22
N SER A 39 12.34 -11.05 3.45
CA SER A 39 10.96 -11.29 3.85
C SER A 39 10.04 -10.42 3.00
N TRP A 40 10.23 -9.10 2.98
CA TRP A 40 9.29 -8.18 2.36
C TRP A 40 9.12 -8.41 0.86
N SER A 41 10.18 -8.82 0.16
CA SER A 41 10.13 -9.15 -1.27
C SER A 41 9.46 -10.49 -1.58
N ARG A 42 9.50 -11.47 -0.68
CA ARG A 42 8.75 -12.73 -0.78
C ARG A 42 7.28 -12.53 -0.37
N ASP A 43 7.07 -11.68 0.62
CA ASP A 43 5.77 -11.35 1.20
C ASP A 43 4.92 -10.52 0.25
N LEU A 44 5.50 -9.50 -0.39
CA LEU A 44 4.85 -8.71 -1.43
C LEU A 44 4.63 -9.56 -2.68
N LYS A 45 5.55 -10.48 -3.02
CA LYS A 45 5.33 -11.43 -4.12
C LYS A 45 4.18 -12.39 -3.81
N GLU A 46 4.06 -12.95 -2.61
CA GLU A 46 2.90 -13.77 -2.23
C GLU A 46 1.59 -12.97 -2.29
N ILE A 47 1.60 -11.73 -1.80
CA ILE A 47 0.41 -10.85 -1.81
C ILE A 47 0.01 -10.44 -3.23
N VAL A 48 0.97 -10.16 -4.12
CA VAL A 48 0.70 -9.71 -5.51
C VAL A 48 0.48 -10.90 -6.46
N LEU A 49 1.07 -12.07 -6.18
CA LEU A 49 0.87 -13.30 -6.98
C LEU A 49 -0.37 -14.09 -6.56
N MET A 50 -0.92 -13.86 -5.37
CA MET A 50 -2.26 -14.35 -5.00
C MET A 50 -3.33 -13.42 -5.57
N GLN A 51 -3.55 -13.52 -6.88
CA GLN A 51 -4.78 -13.11 -7.58
C GLN A 51 -5.98 -13.99 -7.16
N GLU A 52 -6.05 -14.41 -5.89
CA GLU A 52 -7.17 -15.17 -5.36
C GLU A 52 -8.04 -14.26 -4.53
N ASN A 53 -9.26 -14.04 -5.00
CA ASN A 53 -10.36 -13.37 -4.32
C ASN A 53 -10.53 -13.99 -2.91
N ILE A 54 -10.06 -13.28 -1.88
CA ILE A 54 -9.98 -13.76 -0.49
C ILE A 54 -11.39 -13.97 0.06
N LEU A 55 -12.34 -13.13 -0.33
CA LEU A 55 -13.75 -13.31 0.03
C LEU A 55 -14.33 -14.61 -0.56
N ALA A 56 -14.04 -14.92 -1.82
CA ALA A 56 -14.45 -16.18 -2.46
C ALA A 56 -13.79 -17.38 -1.78
N ARG A 57 -12.51 -17.25 -1.43
CA ARG A 57 -11.77 -18.29 -0.71
C ARG A 57 -12.27 -18.49 0.72
N LEU A 58 -12.67 -17.42 1.40
CA LEU A 58 -13.34 -17.52 2.70
C LEU A 58 -14.62 -18.35 2.58
N ARG A 59 -15.48 -18.02 1.60
CA ARG A 59 -16.74 -18.73 1.36
C ARG A 59 -16.51 -20.22 1.04
N SER A 60 -15.55 -20.54 0.18
CA SER A 60 -15.26 -21.93 -0.17
C SER A 60 -14.61 -22.72 0.97
N SER A 61 -13.91 -22.04 1.89
CA SER A 61 -13.29 -22.68 3.07
C SER A 61 -14.25 -22.91 4.24
N GLN A 62 -15.40 -22.24 4.30
CA GLN A 62 -16.35 -22.37 5.44
C GLN A 62 -16.69 -23.82 5.84
N PRO A 63 -16.93 -24.77 4.92
CA PRO A 63 -17.27 -26.14 5.28
C PRO A 63 -16.19 -26.91 6.05
N SER A 64 -14.91 -26.50 5.93
CA SER A 64 -13.78 -27.16 6.60
C SER A 64 -13.33 -26.45 7.88
N LEU A 65 -13.98 -25.33 8.25
CA LEU A 65 -13.63 -24.56 9.45
C LEU A 65 -14.29 -25.15 10.70
N SER A 66 -13.54 -25.13 11.81
CA SER A 66 -14.13 -25.42 13.13
C SER A 66 -15.15 -24.35 13.54
N PRO A 67 -16.08 -24.62 14.47
CA PRO A 67 -17.16 -23.68 14.83
C PRO A 67 -16.67 -22.29 15.28
N ALA A 68 -15.51 -22.21 15.95
CA ALA A 68 -14.93 -20.92 16.34
C ALA A 68 -14.40 -20.13 15.13
N LEU A 69 -13.78 -20.82 14.17
CA LEU A 69 -13.23 -20.19 12.97
C LEU A 69 -14.33 -19.84 11.96
N LEU A 70 -15.42 -20.60 11.93
CA LEU A 70 -16.60 -20.30 11.14
C LEU A 70 -17.21 -18.96 11.57
N ARG A 71 -17.38 -18.73 12.88
CA ARG A 71 -17.87 -17.44 13.42
C ARG A 71 -16.99 -16.26 13.01
N ILE A 72 -15.66 -16.45 13.00
CA ILE A 72 -14.73 -15.43 12.52
C ILE A 72 -14.93 -15.18 11.01
N SER A 73 -15.04 -16.25 10.21
CA SER A 73 -15.28 -16.16 8.76
C SER A 73 -16.59 -15.43 8.44
N GLU A 74 -17.68 -15.77 9.14
CA GLU A 74 -18.98 -15.11 9.01
C GLU A 74 -18.93 -13.63 9.40
N TYR A 75 -18.23 -13.31 10.50
CA TYR A 75 -18.02 -11.93 10.93
C TYR A 75 -17.28 -11.11 9.87
N VAL A 76 -16.23 -11.67 9.29
CA VAL A 76 -15.48 -11.03 8.19
C VAL A 76 -16.35 -10.85 6.95
N LEU A 77 -17.09 -11.88 6.54
CA LEU A 77 -17.92 -11.84 5.33
C LEU A 77 -19.12 -10.89 5.47
N LYS A 78 -19.58 -10.62 6.70
CA LYS A 78 -20.67 -9.70 6.98
C LYS A 78 -20.30 -8.24 6.67
N ASP A 79 -19.11 -7.81 7.07
CA ASP A 79 -18.62 -6.45 6.80
C ASP A 79 -17.08 -6.42 6.69
N PRO A 80 -16.53 -6.77 5.52
CA PRO A 80 -15.09 -6.82 5.33
C PRO A 80 -14.43 -5.44 5.42
N ALA A 81 -15.15 -4.36 5.07
CA ALA A 81 -14.62 -3.00 5.14
C ALA A 81 -14.40 -2.54 6.60
N LYS A 82 -15.30 -2.94 7.50
CA LYS A 82 -15.11 -2.73 8.93
C LYS A 82 -13.89 -3.47 9.46
N VAL A 83 -13.71 -4.74 9.09
CA VAL A 83 -12.60 -5.58 9.61
C VAL A 83 -11.22 -5.01 9.28
N VAL A 84 -11.04 -4.39 8.11
CA VAL A 84 -9.75 -3.76 7.74
C VAL A 84 -9.33 -2.67 8.74
N ASN A 85 -10.30 -2.00 9.36
CA ASN A 85 -10.07 -0.93 10.33
C ASN A 85 -10.07 -1.41 11.79
N GLN A 86 -10.28 -2.70 12.04
CA GLN A 86 -10.32 -3.25 13.40
C GLN A 86 -8.97 -3.81 13.85
N THR A 87 -8.78 -3.81 15.16
CA THR A 87 -7.73 -4.53 15.86
C THR A 87 -8.10 -6.02 15.99
N ILE A 88 -7.12 -6.86 16.34
CA ILE A 88 -7.37 -8.29 16.52
C ILE A 88 -8.35 -8.57 17.67
N THR A 89 -8.26 -7.78 18.74
CA THR A 89 -9.14 -7.86 19.93
C THR A 89 -10.58 -7.51 19.54
N GLU A 90 -10.80 -6.45 18.78
CA GLU A 90 -12.14 -6.06 18.32
C GLU A 90 -12.78 -7.10 17.37
N VAL A 91 -11.97 -7.79 16.56
CA VAL A 91 -12.46 -8.89 15.71
C VAL A 91 -12.77 -10.13 16.56
N ALA A 92 -11.94 -10.42 17.56
CA ALA A 92 -12.19 -11.50 18.51
C ALA A 92 -13.51 -11.27 19.24
N ASP A 93 -13.70 -10.09 19.83
CA ASP A 93 -14.93 -9.70 20.52
C ASP A 93 -16.14 -9.71 19.58
N GLY A 94 -16.01 -9.10 18.39
CA GLY A 94 -17.09 -9.03 17.40
C GLY A 94 -17.54 -10.38 16.86
N SER A 95 -16.65 -11.38 16.84
CA SER A 95 -16.94 -12.77 16.43
C SER A 95 -17.23 -13.71 17.62
N GLY A 96 -17.21 -13.20 18.85
CA GLY A 96 -17.34 -13.98 20.09
C GLY A 96 -16.22 -15.02 20.28
N SER A 97 -15.06 -14.80 19.68
CA SER A 97 -13.91 -15.70 19.69
C SER A 97 -12.74 -15.12 20.49
N SER A 98 -11.66 -15.88 20.66
CA SER A 98 -10.43 -15.38 21.29
C SER A 98 -9.45 -14.83 20.26
N GLU A 99 -8.53 -13.94 20.66
CA GLU A 99 -7.45 -13.46 19.78
C GLU A 99 -6.61 -14.61 19.19
N ALA A 100 -6.36 -15.65 20.01
CA ALA A 100 -5.67 -16.86 19.56
C ALA A 100 -6.45 -17.61 18.45
N SER A 101 -7.79 -17.60 18.53
CA SER A 101 -8.66 -18.14 17.48
C SER A 101 -8.57 -17.34 16.20
N VAL A 102 -8.48 -16.00 16.28
CA VAL A 102 -8.29 -15.13 15.10
C VAL A 102 -6.93 -15.39 14.44
N LEU A 103 -5.86 -15.55 15.22
CA LEU A 103 -4.55 -15.92 14.68
C LEU A 103 -4.56 -17.33 14.05
N ARG A 104 -5.29 -18.27 14.64
CA ARG A 104 -5.46 -19.61 14.08
C ARG A 104 -6.26 -19.57 12.78
N PHE A 105 -7.33 -18.77 12.73
CA PHE A 105 -8.10 -18.51 11.52
C PHE A 105 -7.17 -18.06 10.39
N CYS A 106 -6.36 -17.01 10.62
CA CYS A 106 -5.41 -16.53 9.63
C CYS A 106 -4.48 -17.64 9.09
N ARG A 107 -3.96 -18.52 9.96
CA ARG A 107 -3.10 -19.63 9.52
C ARG A 107 -3.85 -20.68 8.70
N ASP A 108 -5.09 -21.01 9.07
CA ASP A 108 -5.94 -21.96 8.35
C ASP A 108 -6.24 -21.43 6.94
N ILE A 109 -6.47 -20.12 6.80
CA ILE A 109 -6.58 -19.43 5.52
C ILE A 109 -5.22 -18.96 4.97
N LYS A 110 -4.11 -19.64 5.30
CA LYS A 110 -2.76 -19.47 4.71
C LYS A 110 -2.15 -18.05 4.81
N PHE A 111 -2.56 -17.26 5.78
CA PHE A 111 -1.91 -16.00 6.14
C PHE A 111 -1.03 -16.18 7.38
N SER A 112 0.20 -15.69 7.31
CA SER A 112 1.16 -15.78 8.41
C SER A 112 0.84 -14.85 9.59
N SER A 113 0.06 -13.79 9.37
CA SER A 113 -0.35 -12.86 10.42
C SER A 113 -1.69 -12.19 10.11
N PHE A 114 -2.33 -11.64 11.15
CA PHE A 114 -3.54 -10.85 11.02
C PHE A 114 -3.33 -9.59 10.17
N GLN A 115 -2.15 -8.95 10.29
CA GLN A 115 -1.83 -7.77 9.51
C GLN A 115 -1.79 -8.07 8.00
N ARG A 116 -1.24 -9.23 7.60
CA ARG A 116 -1.26 -9.64 6.19
C ARG A 116 -2.64 -9.94 5.68
N PHE A 117 -3.44 -10.60 6.50
CA PHE A 117 -4.84 -10.83 6.19
C PHE A 117 -5.58 -9.51 5.95
N LYS A 118 -5.41 -8.51 6.82
CA LYS A 118 -6.02 -7.18 6.64
C LYS A 118 -5.54 -6.46 5.38
N LEU A 119 -4.24 -6.51 5.09
CA LEU A 119 -3.68 -5.91 3.88
C LEU A 119 -4.28 -6.54 2.63
N ALA A 120 -4.33 -7.87 2.59
CA ALA A 120 -4.87 -8.62 1.47
C ALA A 120 -6.38 -8.33 1.29
N LEU A 121 -7.15 -8.30 2.39
CA LEU A 121 -8.56 -7.92 2.40
C LEU A 121 -8.78 -6.47 1.91
N GLY A 122 -7.93 -5.54 2.34
CA GLY A 122 -7.97 -4.15 1.89
C GLY A 122 -7.72 -4.00 0.40
N ILE A 123 -6.71 -4.70 -0.14
CA ILE A 123 -6.42 -4.74 -1.57
C ILE A 123 -7.65 -5.26 -2.34
N GLU A 124 -8.24 -6.37 -1.90
CA GLU A 124 -9.43 -6.92 -2.57
C GLU A 124 -10.60 -5.93 -2.60
N LEU A 125 -10.86 -5.22 -1.50
CA LEU A 125 -11.92 -4.21 -1.43
C LEU A 125 -11.64 -3.04 -2.37
N SER A 126 -10.39 -2.59 -2.48
CA SER A 126 -9.99 -1.54 -3.42
C SER A 126 -10.12 -2.00 -4.88
N THR A 127 -9.69 -3.23 -5.21
CA THR A 127 -9.77 -3.77 -6.57
C THR A 127 -11.23 -3.95 -7.02
N HIS A 128 -12.13 -4.42 -6.15
CA HIS A 128 -13.56 -4.51 -6.46
C HIS A 128 -14.23 -3.14 -6.64
N GLN A 129 -13.74 -2.10 -5.95
CA GLN A 129 -14.19 -0.72 -6.20
C GLN A 129 -13.72 -0.24 -7.57
N THR A 130 -12.47 -0.48 -7.95
CA THR A 130 -11.96 -0.11 -9.28
C THR A 130 -12.71 -0.84 -10.40
N ILE A 131 -13.06 -2.12 -10.24
CA ILE A 131 -13.86 -2.89 -11.22
C ILE A 131 -15.33 -2.42 -11.26
N ARG A 132 -15.89 -1.92 -10.16
CA ARG A 132 -17.23 -1.29 -10.18
C ARG A 132 -17.24 0.09 -10.82
N HIS A 133 -16.09 0.78 -10.83
CA HIS A 133 -15.90 2.05 -11.51
C HIS A 133 -15.42 1.91 -12.95
N THR A 134 -15.13 0.70 -13.45
CA THR A 134 -15.09 0.50 -14.90
C THR A 134 -16.52 0.57 -15.40
N SER A 135 -16.88 1.75 -15.87
CA SER A 135 -18.15 2.01 -16.53
C SER A 135 -18.36 0.99 -17.67
N PRO A 136 -19.60 0.56 -17.97
CA PRO A 136 -19.87 -0.39 -19.07
C PRO A 136 -19.39 0.12 -20.44
N SER A 137 -18.99 1.39 -20.54
CA SER A 137 -18.51 2.08 -21.73
C SER A 137 -17.04 1.84 -22.07
N GLY A 138 -16.25 1.19 -21.21
CA GLY A 138 -14.92 0.68 -21.58
C GLY A 138 -13.81 1.72 -21.75
N ASP A 139 -14.04 3.00 -21.48
CA ASP A 139 -13.01 4.05 -21.61
C ASP A 139 -12.41 4.42 -20.25
N VAL A 140 -11.56 3.53 -19.74
CA VAL A 140 -10.83 3.68 -18.46
C VAL A 140 -10.01 4.97 -18.43
N ILE A 141 -9.61 5.48 -19.59
CA ILE A 141 -8.84 6.71 -19.72
C ILE A 141 -9.71 7.91 -19.34
N ASP A 142 -10.95 7.98 -19.82
CA ASP A 142 -11.88 9.08 -19.54
C ASP A 142 -12.33 9.09 -18.06
N ASP A 143 -12.55 7.91 -17.48
CA ASP A 143 -12.89 7.77 -16.05
C ASP A 143 -11.73 8.22 -15.15
N THR A 144 -10.49 7.84 -15.50
CA THR A 144 -9.30 8.25 -14.75
C THR A 144 -9.06 9.76 -14.88
N LEU A 145 -9.25 10.30 -16.08
CA LEU A 145 -9.10 11.73 -16.36
C LEU A 145 -10.15 12.57 -15.62
N SER A 146 -11.42 12.15 -15.67
CA SER A 146 -12.52 12.84 -14.98
C SER A 146 -12.35 12.82 -13.46
N THR A 147 -11.85 11.72 -12.90
CA THR A 147 -11.48 11.62 -11.48
C THR A 147 -10.37 12.61 -11.12
N ALA A 148 -9.28 12.65 -11.91
CA ALA A 148 -8.19 13.59 -11.70
C ALA A 148 -8.64 15.06 -11.79
N ILE A 149 -9.47 15.40 -12.80
CA ILE A 149 -10.05 16.73 -12.97
C ILE A 149 -10.90 17.11 -11.76
N THR A 150 -11.71 16.18 -11.24
CA THR A 150 -12.57 16.41 -10.08
C THR A 150 -11.76 16.68 -8.83
N ALA A 151 -10.73 15.88 -8.57
CA ALA A 151 -9.84 16.07 -7.43
C ALA A 151 -9.11 17.43 -7.48
N LEU A 152 -8.65 17.85 -8.67
CA LEU A 152 -8.02 19.16 -8.87
C LEU A 152 -8.99 20.32 -8.62
N LYS A 153 -10.24 20.22 -9.09
CA LYS A 153 -11.28 21.23 -8.84
C LYS A 153 -11.59 21.34 -7.34
N GLN A 154 -11.82 20.22 -6.67
CA GLN A 154 -12.07 20.20 -5.23
C GLN A 154 -10.90 20.79 -4.44
N THR A 155 -9.66 20.45 -4.82
CA THR A 155 -8.47 21.01 -4.19
C THR A 155 -8.43 22.54 -4.36
N LYS A 156 -8.71 23.05 -5.57
CA LYS A 156 -8.80 24.49 -5.83
C LYS A 156 -9.86 25.16 -4.95
N ASP A 157 -11.02 24.54 -4.78
CA ASP A 157 -12.13 25.11 -4.00
C ASP A 157 -11.80 25.18 -2.50
N LEU A 158 -10.91 24.31 -2.00
CA LEU A 158 -10.41 24.33 -0.63
C LEU A 158 -9.29 25.35 -0.39
N LEU A 159 -8.66 25.88 -1.44
CA LEU A 159 -7.57 26.85 -1.31
C LEU A 159 -8.11 28.25 -1.00
N ASN A 160 -7.71 28.80 0.14
CA ASN A 160 -7.92 30.20 0.46
C ASN A 160 -6.81 31.05 -0.16
N GLN A 161 -7.16 31.82 -1.19
CA GLN A 161 -6.24 32.66 -1.95
C GLN A 161 -5.42 33.62 -1.05
N ALA A 162 -6.06 34.24 -0.04
CA ALA A 162 -5.38 35.18 0.85
C ALA A 162 -4.37 34.47 1.76
N ALA A 163 -4.70 33.27 2.24
CA ALA A 163 -3.79 32.46 3.04
C ALA A 163 -2.58 31.99 2.22
N LEU A 164 -2.78 31.65 0.94
CA LEU A 164 -1.72 31.24 0.03
C LEU A 164 -0.72 32.39 -0.23
N GLU A 165 -1.21 33.62 -0.46
CA GLU A 165 -0.35 34.79 -0.64
C GLU A 165 0.46 35.13 0.62
N LEU A 166 -0.14 34.99 1.80
CA LEU A 166 0.56 35.19 3.07
C LEU A 166 1.66 34.12 3.26
N ALA A 167 1.34 32.85 3.02
CA ALA A 167 2.30 31.75 3.08
C ALA A 167 3.47 31.99 2.11
N ALA A 168 3.21 32.38 0.87
CA ALA A 168 4.24 32.71 -0.11
C ALA A 168 5.16 33.85 0.36
N LYS A 169 4.61 34.92 0.95
CA LYS A 169 5.40 36.03 1.51
C LYS A 169 6.29 35.58 2.68
N GLN A 170 5.80 34.68 3.53
CA GLN A 170 6.57 34.14 4.64
C GLN A 170 7.71 33.23 4.15
N ILE A 171 7.44 32.38 3.15
CA ILE A 171 8.44 31.53 2.50
C ILE A 171 9.56 32.37 1.88
N ILE A 172 9.23 33.43 1.14
CA ILE A 172 10.22 34.32 0.51
C ILE A 172 11.12 35.00 1.55
N ARG A 173 10.58 35.32 2.74
CA ARG A 173 11.32 35.98 3.82
C ARG A 173 12.02 35.00 4.76
N ALA A 174 11.81 33.70 4.61
CA ALA A 174 12.36 32.70 5.50
C ALA A 174 13.87 32.57 5.29
N LYS A 175 14.63 32.64 6.39
CA LYS A 175 16.09 32.45 6.38
C LYS A 175 16.48 30.99 6.12
N SER A 176 15.60 30.05 6.45
CA SER A 176 15.76 28.61 6.22
C SER A 176 14.36 27.96 6.20
N ILE A 177 14.19 26.93 5.37
CA ILE A 177 12.97 26.13 5.25
C ILE A 177 13.40 24.69 5.41
N ASP A 178 12.80 23.99 6.37
CA ASP A 178 12.94 22.54 6.53
C ASP A 178 11.84 21.87 5.69
N LEU A 179 12.24 20.97 4.79
CA LEU A 179 11.39 20.23 3.86
C LEU A 179 11.46 18.73 4.16
#